data_AF-A0A349SE70-F1
#
_entry.id   AF-A0A349SE70-F1
#
_cell.length_a   1.000
_cell.length_b   1.000
_cell.length_c   1.000
_cell.angle_alpha   90.00
_cell.angle_beta   90.00
_cell.angle_gamma   90.00
#
_symmetry.space_group_name_H-M   'P 1'
#
loop_
_entity.id
_entity.type
_entity.pdbx_description
1 polymer ?
#
loop_
_entity_poly.entity_id
_entity_poly.type
_entity_poly.pdbx_seq_one_letter_code
_entity_poly.pdbx_strand_id
1 'polypeptide(L)'
;VTATDDRTGDLQIKASAVAPMEEVREKRLAKLCLHISKGCDPQQFVPALQDLLARYRGGNTRVLIEYVNRDGDSVALNLNEAWGIRVSNDLLEALHTSIPAQSIGLIYDRRILIARQADKGASL
;
A
#
# COMPACT_ATOMS: atom_id res chain seq x y z
N VAL A 1 19.49 9.74 -10.91
CA VAL A 1 20.65 9.47 -11.79
C VAL A 1 21.86 9.34 -10.89
N THR A 2 22.59 8.23 -10.98
CA THR A 2 23.87 8.06 -10.29
C THR A 2 24.98 8.53 -11.23
N ALA A 3 25.75 9.52 -10.80
CA ALA A 3 26.96 9.97 -11.51
C ALA A 3 28.15 9.78 -10.57
N THR A 4 29.30 9.42 -11.11
CA THR A 4 30.54 9.35 -10.32
C THR A 4 31.06 10.78 -10.13
N ASP A 5 31.46 11.12 -8.90
CA ASP A 5 32.11 12.39 -8.60
C ASP A 5 33.55 12.36 -9.09
N ASP A 6 33.90 13.18 -10.08
CA ASP A 6 35.25 13.18 -10.66
C ASP A 6 36.33 13.72 -9.70
N ARG A 7 35.95 14.29 -8.55
CA ARG A 7 36.86 14.86 -7.55
C ARG A 7 37.17 13.90 -6.39
N THR A 8 36.21 13.07 -5.96
CA THR A 8 36.41 12.10 -4.86
C THR A 8 36.33 10.65 -5.30
N GLY A 9 35.80 10.37 -6.49
CA GLY A 9 35.53 9.01 -6.98
C GLY A 9 34.26 8.39 -6.40
N ASP A 10 33.49 9.12 -5.60
CA ASP A 10 32.30 8.60 -4.92
C ASP A 10 31.03 8.67 -5.79
N LEU A 11 30.04 7.84 -5.47
CA LEU A 11 28.73 7.85 -6.12
C LEU A 11 27.91 9.07 -5.66
N GLN A 12 27.63 10.01 -6.58
CA GLN A 12 26.61 11.03 -6.37
C GLN A 12 25.22 10.49 -6.72
N ILE A 13 24.31 10.56 -5.75
CA ILE A 13 22.89 10.29 -5.96
C ILE A 13 22.16 11.63 -6.08
N LYS A 14 21.69 11.95 -7.29
CA LYS A 14 20.78 13.08 -7.52
C LYS A 14 19.36 12.56 -7.74
N ALA A 15 18.43 13.02 -6.89
CA ALA A 15 17.00 12.78 -7.05
C ALA A 15 16.45 13.66 -8.18
N SER A 16 15.81 13.06 -9.17
CA SER A 16 15.16 13.79 -10.26
C SER A 16 13.76 14.29 -9.87
N ALA A 17 13.13 13.68 -8.87
CA ALA A 17 11.83 14.09 -8.33
C ALA A 17 11.66 13.54 -6.91
N VAL A 18 10.87 14.25 -6.10
CA VAL A 18 10.37 13.82 -4.79
C VAL A 18 8.86 13.98 -4.82
N ALA A 19 8.12 12.98 -4.33
CA ALA A 19 6.67 13.00 -4.28
C ALA A 19 6.17 12.70 -2.85
N PRO A 20 5.05 13.30 -2.41
CA PRO A 20 4.39 12.94 -1.17
C PRO A 20 3.98 11.47 -1.13
N MET A 21 3.96 10.86 0.05
CA MET A 21 3.66 9.43 0.21
C MET A 21 2.21 9.09 -0.20
N GLU A 22 1.28 10.01 -0.01
CA GLU A 22 -0.12 9.89 -0.40
C GLU A 22 -0.24 9.76 -1.93
N GLU A 23 0.50 10.58 -2.67
CA GLU A 23 0.54 10.52 -4.14
C GLU A 23 1.16 9.22 -4.62
N VAL A 24 2.24 8.76 -3.96
CA VAL A 24 2.87 7.47 -4.26
C VAL A 24 1.89 6.32 -4.02
N ARG A 25 1.12 6.35 -2.92
CA ARG A 25 0.10 5.35 -2.62
C ARG A 25 -1.00 5.31 -3.67
N GLU A 26 -1.59 6.45 -3.99
CA GLU A 26 -2.68 6.52 -4.97
C GLU A 26 -2.26 5.98 -6.35
N LYS A 27 -1.01 6.25 -6.76
CA LYS A 27 -0.53 5.86 -8.09
C LYS A 27 0.07 4.47 -8.18
N ARG A 28 0.64 3.95 -7.08
CA ARG A 28 1.51 2.77 -7.13
C ARG A 28 1.13 1.66 -6.17
N LEU A 29 0.27 1.91 -5.19
CA LEU A 29 -0.14 0.88 -4.24
C LEU A 29 -1.14 -0.07 -4.91
N ALA A 30 -0.66 -1.27 -5.22
CA ALA A 30 -1.46 -2.29 -5.86
C ALA A 30 -2.35 -3.04 -4.86
N LYS A 31 -1.83 -3.31 -3.66
CA LYS A 31 -2.54 -4.13 -2.67
C LYS A 31 -2.25 -3.71 -1.23
N LEU A 32 -3.32 -3.67 -0.44
CA LEU A 32 -3.30 -3.63 1.03
C LEU A 32 -3.47 -5.06 1.55
N CYS A 33 -2.53 -5.53 2.36
CA CYS A 33 -2.59 -6.82 3.02
C CYS A 33 -2.88 -6.62 4.51
N LEU A 34 -3.91 -7.27 5.02
CA LEU A 34 -4.25 -7.32 6.44
C LEU A 34 -3.95 -8.72 6.94
N HIS A 35 -2.95 -8.85 7.79
CA HIS A 35 -2.60 -10.12 8.39
C HIS A 35 -3.13 -10.17 9.82
N ILE A 36 -4.14 -10.99 10.07
CA ILE A 36 -4.87 -11.09 11.34
C ILE A 36 -4.44 -12.38 12.03
N SER A 37 -3.83 -12.23 13.21
CA SER A 37 -3.26 -13.34 13.97
C SER A 37 -4.30 -14.10 14.81
N LYS A 38 -3.88 -15.27 15.28
CA LYS A 38 -4.63 -16.09 16.24
C LYS A 38 -5.06 -15.27 17.46
N GLY A 39 -6.28 -15.48 17.92
CA GLY A 39 -6.84 -14.84 19.11
C GLY A 39 -7.93 -13.80 18.83
N CYS A 40 -8.08 -13.35 17.59
CA CYS A 40 -9.22 -12.55 17.15
C CYS A 40 -10.34 -13.46 16.65
N ASP A 41 -11.53 -13.36 17.24
CA ASP A 41 -12.72 -14.05 16.75
C ASP A 41 -13.27 -13.34 15.50
N PRO A 42 -13.36 -14.01 14.33
CA PRO A 42 -13.96 -13.46 13.11
C PRO A 42 -15.34 -12.85 13.34
N GLN A 43 -16.16 -13.42 14.21
CA GLN A 43 -17.50 -12.89 14.47
C GLN A 43 -17.46 -11.50 15.14
N GLN A 44 -16.38 -11.18 15.85
CA GLN A 44 -16.21 -9.91 16.54
C GLN A 44 -15.59 -8.84 15.64
N PHE A 45 -14.58 -9.19 14.83
CA PHE A 45 -13.84 -8.19 14.04
C PHE A 45 -14.39 -8.00 12.62
N VAL A 46 -15.02 -9.02 12.01
CA VAL A 46 -15.44 -8.93 10.61
C VAL A 46 -16.45 -7.81 10.39
N PRO A 47 -17.51 -7.61 11.22
CA PRO A 47 -18.43 -6.49 11.03
C PRO A 47 -17.73 -5.13 11.13
N ALA A 48 -16.87 -4.96 12.14
CA ALA A 48 -16.12 -3.72 12.35
C ALA A 48 -15.15 -3.42 11.19
N LEU A 49 -14.47 -4.45 10.68
CA LEU A 49 -13.58 -4.34 9.52
C LEU A 49 -14.36 -4.00 8.25
N GLN A 50 -15.52 -4.63 8.04
CA GLN A 50 -16.39 -4.36 6.91
C GLN A 50 -16.88 -2.90 6.92
N ASP A 51 -17.38 -2.42 8.05
CA ASP A 51 -17.86 -1.04 8.19
C ASP A 51 -16.72 -0.03 8.02
N LEU A 52 -15.54 -0.35 8.55
CA LEU A 52 -14.35 0.46 8.37
C LEU A 52 -13.97 0.55 6.88
N LEU A 53 -13.78 -0.58 6.20
CA LEU A 53 -13.38 -0.61 4.79
C LEU A 53 -14.45 0.03 3.87
N ALA A 54 -15.74 -0.09 4.21
CA ALA A 54 -16.83 0.50 3.44
C ALA A 54 -16.70 2.03 3.32
N ARG A 55 -16.23 2.71 4.37
CA ARG A 55 -16.04 4.17 4.39
C ARG A 55 -14.93 4.67 3.46
N TYR A 56 -13.99 3.80 3.08
CA TYR A 56 -12.81 4.15 2.27
C TYR A 56 -12.84 3.52 0.88
N ARG A 57 -14.00 2.99 0.44
CA ARG A 57 -14.19 2.46 -0.91
C ARG A 57 -14.04 3.53 -2.00
N GLY A 58 -13.86 3.08 -3.23
CA GLY A 58 -13.75 3.93 -4.41
C GLY A 58 -12.31 4.26 -4.80
N GLY A 59 -11.35 3.44 -4.38
CA GLY A 59 -9.97 3.52 -4.85
C GLY A 59 -9.53 2.27 -5.59
N ASN A 60 -8.31 2.31 -6.13
CA ASN A 60 -7.78 1.26 -7.00
C ASN A 60 -6.97 0.19 -6.24
N THR A 61 -6.79 0.35 -4.92
CA THR A 61 -6.00 -0.59 -4.12
C THR A 61 -6.85 -1.80 -3.75
N ARG A 62 -6.38 -2.99 -4.15
CA ARG A 62 -7.03 -4.26 -3.79
C ARG A 62 -6.77 -4.63 -2.33
N VAL A 63 -7.69 -5.34 -1.71
CA VAL A 63 -7.55 -5.77 -0.30
C VAL A 63 -7.37 -7.28 -0.25
N LEU A 64 -6.34 -7.73 0.47
CA LEU A 64 -6.08 -9.11 0.84
C LEU A 64 -6.18 -9.25 2.35
N ILE A 65 -6.94 -10.24 2.83
CA ILE A 65 -7.01 -10.60 4.24
C ILE A 65 -6.35 -11.96 4.40
N GLU A 66 -5.29 -12.01 5.19
CA GLU A 66 -4.69 -13.25 5.66
C GLU A 66 -5.12 -13.45 7.11
N TYR A 67 -5.74 -14.58 7.41
CA TYR A 67 -6.24 -14.87 8.74
C TYR A 67 -5.71 -16.23 9.21
N VAL A 68 -5.22 -16.27 10.45
CA VAL A 68 -4.81 -17.51 11.11
C VAL A 68 -5.78 -17.82 12.25
N ASN A 69 -6.42 -18.99 12.20
CA ASN A 69 -7.36 -19.42 13.23
C ASN A 69 -6.63 -19.85 14.53
N ARG A 70 -7.41 -20.24 15.55
CA ARG A 70 -6.85 -20.69 16.85
C ARG A 70 -6.05 -21.99 16.74
N ASP A 71 -6.40 -22.84 15.78
CA ASP A 71 -5.78 -24.14 15.53
C ASP A 71 -4.49 -24.01 14.69
N GLY A 72 -4.23 -22.83 14.12
CA GLY A 72 -3.05 -22.52 13.31
C GLY A 72 -3.27 -22.60 11.80
N ASP A 73 -4.49 -22.91 11.35
CA ASP A 73 -4.82 -22.89 9.92
C ASP A 73 -4.86 -21.46 9.40
N SER A 74 -4.24 -21.26 8.24
CA SER A 74 -4.19 -19.97 7.56
C SER A 74 -5.07 -19.96 6.32
N VAL A 75 -5.83 -18.89 6.12
CA VAL A 75 -6.57 -18.62 4.88
C VAL A 75 -6.25 -17.24 4.33
N ALA A 76 -6.15 -17.14 3.01
CA ALA A 76 -5.92 -15.90 2.29
C ALA A 76 -7.14 -15.58 1.42
N LEU A 77 -7.75 -14.40 1.65
CA LEU A 77 -8.98 -13.95 1.02
C LEU A 77 -8.72 -12.66 0.25
N ASN A 78 -8.76 -12.73 -1.08
CA ASN A 78 -8.76 -11.53 -1.90
C ASN A 78 -10.18 -10.99 -1.98
N LEU A 79 -10.39 -9.75 -1.56
CA LEU A 79 -11.67 -9.09 -1.77
C LEU A 79 -11.81 -8.71 -3.24
N ASN A 80 -13.05 -8.71 -3.73
CA ASN A 80 -13.34 -8.35 -5.11
C ASN A 80 -13.13 -6.85 -5.36
N GLU A 81 -13.24 -6.43 -6.62
CA GLU A 81 -12.96 -5.05 -7.04
C GLU A 81 -13.95 -4.02 -6.46
N ALA A 82 -15.14 -4.44 -6.04
CA ALA A 82 -16.09 -3.55 -5.35
C ALA A 82 -15.59 -3.11 -3.95
N TRP A 83 -14.57 -3.79 -3.42
CA TRP A 83 -13.84 -3.42 -2.21
C TRP A 83 -12.53 -2.70 -2.49
N GLY A 84 -12.33 -2.16 -3.70
CA GLY A 84 -11.21 -1.27 -3.99
C GLY A 84 -11.25 -0.03 -3.10
N ILE A 85 -10.16 0.23 -2.37
CA ILE A 85 -10.09 1.32 -1.39
C ILE A 85 -9.06 2.39 -1.76
N ARG A 86 -9.29 3.61 -1.28
CA ARG A 86 -8.31 4.70 -1.29
C ARG A 86 -7.54 4.66 0.02
N VAL A 87 -6.27 4.30 -0.03
CA VAL A 87 -5.44 4.19 1.19
C VAL A 87 -4.97 5.57 1.64
N SER A 88 -5.49 6.03 2.77
CA SER A 88 -5.07 7.25 3.48
C SER A 88 -4.38 6.91 4.80
N ASN A 89 -3.71 7.88 5.42
CA ASN A 89 -3.16 7.70 6.77
C ASN A 89 -4.26 7.42 7.79
N ASP A 90 -5.39 8.14 7.73
CA ASP A 90 -6.55 7.94 8.59
C ASP A 90 -7.09 6.50 8.54
N LEU A 91 -7.11 5.89 7.36
CA LEU A 91 -7.49 4.48 7.21
C LEU A 91 -6.49 3.57 7.92
N LEU A 92 -5.18 3.79 7.74
CA LEU A 92 -4.14 2.96 8.34
C LEU A 92 -4.16 3.06 9.87
N GLU A 93 -4.35 4.26 10.42
CA GLU A 93 -4.53 4.49 11.85
C GLU A 93 -5.81 3.83 12.38
N ALA A 94 -6.92 3.98 11.67
CA ALA A 94 -8.18 3.34 12.03
C ALA A 94 -8.09 1.81 11.99
N LEU A 95 -7.37 1.24 11.00
CA LEU A 95 -7.08 -0.19 10.95
C LEU A 95 -6.26 -0.61 12.15
N HIS A 96 -5.17 0.10 12.48
CA HIS A 96 -4.34 -0.18 13.66
C HIS A 96 -5.11 -0.12 14.98
N THR A 97 -6.13 0.73 15.08
CA THR A 97 -6.91 0.91 16.30
C THR A 97 -8.04 -0.11 16.43
N SER A 98 -8.66 -0.48 15.31
CA SER A 98 -9.89 -1.30 15.29
C SER A 98 -9.64 -2.78 15.51
N ILE A 99 -8.49 -3.28 15.08
CA ILE A 99 -8.06 -4.65 15.29
C ILE A 99 -6.79 -4.54 16.16
N PRO A 100 -6.55 -5.39 17.17
CA PRO A 100 -5.33 -5.27 18.00
C PRO A 100 -4.19 -6.19 17.56
N ALA A 101 -4.50 -7.31 16.91
CA ALA A 101 -3.55 -8.39 16.60
C ALA A 101 -3.34 -8.58 15.09
N GLN A 102 -3.24 -7.46 14.36
CA GLN A 102 -3.06 -7.40 12.93
C GLN A 102 -1.80 -6.64 12.55
N SER A 103 -1.19 -7.06 11.45
CA SER A 103 -0.17 -6.30 10.77
C SER A 103 -0.67 -5.86 9.40
N ILE A 104 -0.23 -4.69 8.97
CA ILE A 104 -0.61 -4.08 7.71
C ILE A 104 0.58 -4.14 6.76
N GLY A 105 0.39 -4.81 5.62
CA GLY A 105 1.35 -4.86 4.51
C GLY A 105 0.91 -3.98 3.36
N LEU A 106 1.85 -3.23 2.78
CA LEU A 106 1.62 -2.39 1.60
C LEU A 106 2.45 -2.93 0.43
N ILE A 107 1.78 -3.40 -0.61
CA ILE A 107 2.44 -3.93 -1.80
C ILE A 107 2.31 -2.93 -2.94
N TYR A 108 3.45 -2.35 -3.32
CA TYR A 108 3.57 -1.41 -4.41
C TYR A 108 3.98 -2.12 -5.69
N ASP A 109 3.42 -1.70 -6.83
CA ASP A 109 3.87 -2.19 -8.11
C ASP A 109 5.28 -1.64 -8.43
N ARG A 110 6.25 -2.55 -8.55
CA ARG A 110 7.64 -2.22 -8.88
C ARG A 110 7.77 -1.69 -10.32
N ARG A 111 6.83 -2.00 -11.22
CA ARG A 111 6.92 -1.71 -12.66
C ARG A 111 6.43 -0.32 -13.07
N ILE A 112 5.79 0.43 -12.18
CA ILE A 112 5.49 1.86 -12.45
C ILE A 112 6.73 2.69 -12.11
N LEU A 113 7.77 2.57 -12.95
CA LEU A 113 8.93 3.44 -12.95
C LEU A 113 8.79 4.46 -14.08
N ILE A 114 8.49 5.69 -13.68
CA ILE A 114 8.82 6.96 -14.33
C ILE A 114 8.67 6.92 -15.87
N ALA A 115 7.46 7.20 -16.37
CA ALA A 115 7.33 7.72 -17.73
C ALA A 115 8.24 8.95 -17.82
N ARG A 116 9.33 8.83 -18.59
CA ARG A 116 10.25 9.93 -18.88
C ARG A 116 9.44 11.10 -19.40
N GLN A 117 9.62 12.28 -18.81
CA GLN A 117 9.39 13.55 -19.48
C GLN A 117 10.28 13.57 -20.73
N ALA A 118 9.74 13.10 -21.84
CA ALA A 118 10.25 13.31 -23.18
C ALA A 118 9.28 14.24 -23.90
N ASP A 119 9.09 15.45 -23.36
CA ASP A 119 8.45 16.52 -24.12
C ASP A 119 8.83 17.89 -23.50
N LYS A 120 9.94 18.43 -23.99
CA LYS A 120 10.20 19.86 -24.26
C LYS A 120 11.68 20.05 -24.52
N GLY A 121 12.05 20.03 -25.79
CA GLY A 121 13.41 20.30 -26.24
C GLY A 121 13.57 20.15 -27.75
N ALA A 122 12.54 20.47 -28.54
CA ALA A 122 12.65 20.65 -29.98
C ALA A 122 11.83 21.88 -30.36
N SER A 123 12.42 23.06 -30.17
CA SER A 123 12.06 24.26 -30.93
C SER A 123 13.20 25.26 -30.81
N LEU A 124 13.75 25.56 -31.99
CA LEU A 124 14.71 26.59 -32.39
C LEU A 124 16.18 26.27 -32.12
#